data_AF-A0A0D8XWS7-F1
#
_entry.id   AF-A0A0D8XWS7-F1
#
_cell.length_a   1.000
_cell.length_b   1.000
_cell.length_c   1.000
_cell.angle_alpha   90.00
_cell.angle_beta   90.00
_cell.angle_gamma   90.00
#
_symmetry.space_group_name_H-M   'P 1'
#
loop_
_entity.id
_entity.type
_entity.pdbx_description
1 polymer ?
#
loop_
_entity_poly.entity_id
_entity_poly.type
_entity_poly.pdbx_seq_one_letter_code
_entity_poly.pdbx_strand_id
1 'polypeptide(L)'
;MAEELTSTNMDLNKKRASWEEEKNALIERCLNTESDLDFERDRALENKRRFDEALSAMHELGRANQSLQIDISKHTSRTWLDDSAAINCTACGKLFTLTVRKHHCRLCGLIFCNPCSSKTTQIASHKNPVRVCDNCFAEVQSR
;
A
#
# COMPACT_ATOMS: atom_id res chain seq x y z
N MET A 1 -7.34 7.57 -87.18
CA MET A 1 -7.99 8.65 -86.41
C MET A 1 -9.15 8.19 -85.52
N ALA A 2 -10.29 7.69 -86.03
CA ALA A 2 -11.41 7.26 -85.17
C ALA A 2 -11.11 5.97 -84.37
N GLU A 3 -10.45 4.98 -85.00
CA GLU A 3 -10.07 3.72 -84.35
C GLU A 3 -8.98 3.92 -83.28
N GLU A 4 -7.96 4.76 -83.56
CA GLU A 4 -6.93 5.13 -82.57
C GLU A 4 -7.53 5.84 -81.35
N LEU A 5 -8.50 6.73 -81.56
CA LEU A 5 -9.18 7.42 -80.47
C LEU A 5 -9.95 6.42 -79.57
N THR A 6 -10.57 5.42 -80.19
CA THR A 6 -11.32 4.36 -79.49
C THR A 6 -10.37 3.48 -78.66
N SER A 7 -9.25 3.03 -79.23
CA SER A 7 -8.22 2.25 -78.53
C SER A 7 -7.64 3.01 -77.34
N THR A 8 -7.30 4.28 -77.55
CA THR A 8 -6.76 5.13 -76.49
C THR A 8 -7.76 5.30 -75.32
N ASN A 9 -9.05 5.43 -75.64
CA ASN A 9 -10.10 5.56 -74.64
C ASN A 9 -10.29 4.26 -73.83
N MET A 10 -10.21 3.09 -74.48
CA MET A 10 -10.21 1.80 -73.80
C MET A 10 -9.02 1.65 -72.84
N ASP A 11 -7.81 2.02 -73.26
CA ASP A 11 -6.61 1.96 -72.41
C ASP A 11 -6.71 2.90 -71.19
N LEU A 12 -7.24 4.11 -71.39
CA LEU A 12 -7.48 5.06 -70.30
C LEU A 12 -8.52 4.56 -69.30
N ASN A 13 -9.60 3.94 -69.76
CA ASN A 13 -10.61 3.35 -68.88
C ASN A 13 -10.05 2.17 -68.08
N LYS A 14 -9.21 1.33 -68.69
CA LYS A 14 -8.52 0.23 -67.99
C LYS A 14 -7.57 0.76 -66.92
N LYS A 15 -6.77 1.80 -67.23
CA LYS A 15 -5.91 2.47 -66.25
C LYS A 15 -6.74 3.07 -65.12
N ARG A 16 -7.84 3.76 -65.42
CA ARG A 16 -8.73 4.33 -64.41
C ARG A 16 -9.26 3.24 -63.47
N ALA A 17 -9.74 2.12 -63.99
CA ALA A 17 -10.23 1.02 -63.17
C ALA A 17 -9.13 0.45 -62.25
N SER A 18 -7.91 0.24 -62.77
CA SER A 18 -6.76 -0.19 -61.98
C SER A 18 -6.43 0.79 -60.84
N TRP A 19 -6.40 2.09 -61.15
CA TRP A 19 -6.17 3.14 -60.15
C TRP A 19 -7.28 3.19 -59.10
N GLU A 20 -8.54 2.98 -59.49
CA GLU A 20 -9.68 2.95 -58.58
C GLU A 20 -9.56 1.78 -57.59
N GLU A 21 -9.16 0.60 -58.06
CA GLU A 21 -8.93 -0.59 -57.25
C GLU A 21 -7.77 -0.40 -56.27
N GLU A 22 -6.63 0.11 -56.74
CA GLU A 22 -5.48 0.44 -55.88
C GLU A 22 -5.82 1.48 -54.82
N LYS A 23 -6.57 2.53 -55.20
CA LYS A 23 -7.03 3.56 -54.26
C LYS A 23 -7.91 2.96 -53.18
N ASN A 24 -8.88 2.12 -53.54
CA ASN A 24 -9.78 1.48 -52.58
C ASN A 24 -9.01 0.56 -51.62
N ALA A 25 -8.05 -0.22 -52.13
CA ALA A 25 -7.20 -1.07 -51.30
C ALA A 25 -6.32 -0.25 -50.32
N LEU A 26 -5.83 0.91 -50.73
CA LEU A 26 -5.09 1.82 -49.84
C LEU A 26 -5.99 2.41 -48.75
N ILE A 27 -7.21 2.83 -49.10
CA ILE A 27 -8.19 3.36 -48.15
C ILE A 27 -8.51 2.31 -47.08
N GLU A 28 -8.82 1.07 -47.49
CA GLU A 28 -9.11 -0.02 -46.55
C GLU A 28 -7.93 -0.27 -45.59
N ARG A 29 -6.70 -0.26 -46.11
CA ARG A 29 -5.50 -0.43 -45.28
C ARG A 29 -5.31 0.72 -44.28
N CYS A 30 -5.57 1.96 -44.69
CA CYS A 30 -5.54 3.12 -43.80
C CYS A 30 -6.57 3.00 -42.68
N LEU A 31 -7.82 2.62 -43.01
CA LEU A 31 -8.88 2.44 -42.02
C LEU A 31 -8.56 1.33 -41.03
N ASN A 32 -8.04 0.19 -41.50
CA ASN A 32 -7.63 -0.90 -40.62
C ASN A 32 -6.49 -0.47 -39.69
N THR A 33 -5.50 0.25 -40.21
CA THR A 33 -4.39 0.78 -39.40
C THR A 33 -4.89 1.78 -38.35
N GLU A 34 -5.84 2.64 -38.68
CA GLU A 34 -6.44 3.59 -37.75
C GLU A 34 -7.18 2.86 -36.62
N SER A 35 -7.96 1.83 -36.96
CA SER A 35 -8.64 0.97 -35.97
C SER A 35 -7.65 0.25 -35.05
N ASP A 36 -6.54 -0.27 -35.59
CA ASP A 36 -5.51 -0.92 -34.79
C ASP A 36 -4.83 0.08 -33.84
N LEU A 37 -4.57 1.31 -34.30
CA LEU A 37 -3.99 2.38 -33.48
C LEU A 37 -4.93 2.82 -32.36
N ASP A 38 -6.23 2.91 -32.63
CA ASP A 38 -7.25 3.21 -31.60
C ASP A 38 -7.29 2.10 -30.55
N PHE A 39 -7.31 0.83 -30.96
CA PHE A 39 -7.27 -0.32 -30.05
C PHE A 39 -6.03 -0.32 -29.15
N GLU A 40 -4.86 -0.10 -29.75
CA GLU A 40 -3.60 -0.07 -29.00
C GLU A 40 -3.52 1.12 -28.03
N ARG A 41 -4.08 2.26 -28.41
CA ARG A 41 -4.21 3.44 -27.54
C ARG A 41 -5.08 3.11 -26.32
N ASP A 42 -6.24 2.52 -26.53
CA ASP A 42 -7.16 2.15 -25.44
C ASP A 42 -6.51 1.12 -24.50
N ARG A 43 -5.81 0.13 -25.07
CA ARG A 43 -5.05 -0.85 -24.29
C ARG A 43 -3.94 -0.21 -23.47
N ALA A 44 -3.23 0.78 -24.02
CA ALA A 44 -2.19 1.52 -23.30
C ALA A 44 -2.77 2.33 -22.14
N LEU A 45 -3.93 2.98 -22.33
CA LEU A 45 -4.64 3.72 -21.29
C LEU A 45 -5.09 2.79 -20.16
N GLU A 46 -5.65 1.63 -20.49
CA GLU A 46 -6.08 0.65 -19.50
C GLU A 46 -4.88 0.07 -18.72
N ASN A 47 -3.78 -0.26 -19.40
CA ASN A 47 -2.55 -0.72 -18.74
C ASN A 47 -1.99 0.34 -17.79
N LYS A 48 -2.01 1.62 -18.20
CA LYS A 48 -1.60 2.73 -17.33
C LYS A 48 -2.49 2.83 -16.09
N ARG A 49 -3.82 2.77 -16.26
CA ARG A 49 -4.77 2.79 -15.14
C ARG A 49 -4.48 1.66 -14.15
N ARG A 50 -4.29 0.43 -14.65
CA ARG A 50 -3.96 -0.74 -13.82
C ARG A 50 -2.63 -0.56 -13.08
N PHE A 51 -1.64 0.06 -13.72
CA PHE A 51 -0.36 0.36 -13.08
C PHE A 51 -0.53 1.39 -11.96
N ASP A 52 -1.25 2.48 -12.20
CA ASP A 52 -1.50 3.53 -11.21
C ASP A 52 -2.28 2.99 -9.98
N GLU A 53 -3.24 2.09 -10.21
CA GLU A 53 -3.98 1.38 -9.15
C GLU A 53 -3.06 0.47 -8.34
N ALA A 54 -2.23 -0.34 -9.01
CA ALA A 54 -1.28 -1.21 -8.34
C ALA A 54 -0.25 -0.42 -7.52
N LEU A 55 0.23 0.71 -8.04
CA LEU A 55 1.16 1.60 -7.34
C LEU A 55 0.52 2.19 -6.08
N SER A 56 -0.74 2.62 -6.19
CA SER A 56 -1.51 3.15 -5.06
C SER A 56 -1.70 2.10 -3.96
N ALA A 57 -2.09 0.88 -4.35
CA ALA A 57 -2.22 -0.25 -3.42
C ALA A 57 -0.88 -0.61 -2.76
N MET A 58 0.24 -0.61 -3.50
CA MET A 58 1.56 -0.83 -2.92
C MET A 58 1.92 0.24 -1.88
N HIS A 59 1.62 1.52 -2.13
CA HIS A 59 1.87 2.57 -1.16
C HIS A 59 1.04 2.41 0.12
N GLU A 60 -0.23 2.01 0.00
CA GLU A 60 -1.09 1.71 1.14
C GLU A 60 -0.55 0.54 1.97
N LEU A 61 -0.19 -0.56 1.31
CA LEU A 61 0.43 -1.71 1.96
C LEU A 61 1.75 -1.34 2.63
N GLY A 62 2.56 -0.49 1.99
CA GLY A 62 3.80 0.03 2.57
C GLY A 62 3.56 0.78 3.89
N ARG A 63 2.56 1.66 3.93
CA ARG A 63 2.18 2.39 5.16
C ARG A 63 1.65 1.44 6.25
N ALA A 64 0.78 0.49 5.88
CA ALA A 64 0.25 -0.50 6.83
C ALA A 64 1.37 -1.37 7.41
N ASN A 65 2.30 -1.84 6.57
CA ASN A 65 3.46 -2.60 6.99
C ASN A 65 4.37 -1.81 7.94
N GLN A 66 4.60 -0.52 7.67
CA GLN A 66 5.36 0.33 8.56
C GLN A 66 4.70 0.47 9.94
N SER A 67 3.38 0.66 9.98
CA SER A 67 2.63 0.70 11.25
C SER A 67 2.76 -0.62 12.02
N LEU A 68 2.61 -1.75 11.33
CA LEU A 68 2.76 -3.07 11.94
C LEU A 68 4.18 -3.29 12.48
N GLN A 69 5.21 -2.87 11.76
CA GLN A 69 6.61 -2.97 12.23
C GLN A 69 6.84 -2.15 13.50
N ILE A 70 6.26 -0.95 13.59
CA ILE A 70 6.33 -0.12 14.80
C ILE A 70 5.65 -0.84 15.98
N ASP A 71 4.47 -1.42 15.78
CA ASP A 71 3.76 -2.10 16.86
C ASP A 71 4.47 -3.39 17.28
N ILE A 72 4.98 -4.17 16.33
CA ILE A 72 5.84 -5.33 16.62
C ILE A 72 7.04 -4.89 17.44
N SER A 73 7.74 -3.82 17.05
CA SER A 73 8.90 -3.30 17.78
C SER A 73 8.54 -2.92 19.22
N LYS A 74 7.41 -2.24 19.45
CA LYS A 74 6.91 -1.91 20.81
C LYS A 74 6.61 -3.14 21.65
N HIS A 75 6.26 -4.26 21.04
CA HIS A 75 5.97 -5.51 21.74
C HIS A 75 7.23 -6.33 21.98
N THR A 76 8.15 -6.41 21.02
CA THR A 76 9.40 -7.17 21.14
C THR A 76 10.42 -6.48 22.03
N SER A 77 10.37 -5.16 22.17
CA SER A 77 11.22 -4.40 23.11
C SER A 77 10.78 -4.53 24.58
N ARG A 78 9.67 -5.22 24.88
CA ARG A 78 9.16 -5.41 26.25
C ARG A 78 10.02 -6.45 26.96
N THR A 79 11.05 -5.98 27.65
CA THR A 79 11.89 -6.81 28.52
C THR A 79 11.60 -6.49 29.98
N TRP A 80 11.73 -7.51 30.84
CA TRP A 80 11.63 -7.32 32.28
C TRP A 80 12.84 -6.53 32.76
N LEU A 81 12.63 -5.28 33.18
CA LEU A 81 13.70 -4.40 33.60
C LEU A 81 14.17 -4.80 35.00
N ASP A 82 15.48 -4.89 35.19
CA ASP A 82 16.06 -5.15 36.51
C ASP A 82 15.83 -3.96 37.45
N ASP A 83 15.55 -4.24 38.72
CA ASP A 83 15.30 -3.20 39.71
C ASP A 83 16.49 -2.25 39.86
N SER A 84 17.73 -2.72 39.75
CA SER A 84 18.92 -1.86 39.89
C SER A 84 19.04 -0.82 38.77
N ALA A 85 18.52 -1.13 37.57
CA ALA A 85 18.60 -0.25 36.41
C ALA A 85 17.58 0.91 36.45
N ALA A 86 16.48 0.77 37.22
CA ALA A 86 15.45 1.81 37.29
C ALA A 86 15.69 2.79 38.44
N ILE A 87 16.18 3.99 38.15
CA ILE A 87 16.38 5.07 39.13
C ILE A 87 15.07 5.85 39.36
N ASN A 88 14.29 6.05 38.31
CA ASN A 88 13.06 6.84 38.31
C ASN A 88 11.89 6.01 37.78
N CYS A 89 10.67 6.38 38.17
CA CYS A 89 9.46 5.83 37.58
C CYS A 89 9.44 6.10 36.07
N THR A 90 9.25 5.04 35.27
CA THR A 90 9.25 5.13 33.81
C THR A 90 8.18 6.08 33.26
N ALA A 91 7.04 6.26 33.94
CA ALA A 91 5.97 7.14 33.48
C ALA A 91 6.15 8.60 33.92
N CYS A 92 6.27 8.85 35.23
CA CYS A 92 6.23 10.20 35.78
C CYS A 92 7.60 10.76 36.17
N GLY A 93 8.69 10.02 35.98
CA GLY A 93 10.05 10.46 36.31
C GLY A 93 10.34 10.59 37.81
N LYS A 94 9.40 10.27 38.70
CA LYS A 94 9.62 10.36 40.16
C LYS A 94 10.75 9.44 40.60
N LEU A 95 11.71 9.98 41.35
CA LEU A 95 12.84 9.23 41.90
C LEU A 95 12.34 8.15 42.88
N PHE A 96 12.85 6.94 42.74
CA PHE A 96 12.60 5.87 43.71
C PHE A 96 13.42 6.09 44.97
N THR A 97 12.78 5.86 46.12
CA THR A 97 13.37 6.05 47.45
C THR A 97 12.87 4.94 48.37
N LEU A 98 13.28 4.93 49.64
CA LEU A 98 12.82 3.94 50.62
C LEU A 98 11.28 3.95 50.79
N THR A 99 10.63 5.11 50.61
CA THR A 99 9.17 5.26 50.70
C THR A 99 8.47 5.20 49.35
N VAL A 100 9.16 5.54 48.26
CA VAL A 100 8.64 5.41 46.89
C VAL A 100 9.16 4.11 46.28
N ARG A 101 8.38 3.03 46.45
CA ARG A 101 8.76 1.68 46.01
C ARG A 101 8.57 1.46 44.50
N LYS A 102 9.37 0.52 43.97
CA LYS A 102 9.36 0.05 42.58
C LYS A 102 8.26 -0.98 42.37
N HIS A 103 7.59 -0.93 41.22
CA HIS A 103 6.57 -1.89 40.82
C HIS A 103 6.67 -2.19 39.33
N HIS A 104 6.83 -3.46 38.96
CA HIS A 104 6.79 -3.87 37.56
C HIS A 104 5.38 -3.89 36.98
N CYS A 105 5.26 -3.43 35.75
CA CYS A 105 4.12 -3.76 34.90
C CYS A 105 4.30 -5.19 34.36
N ARG A 106 3.35 -6.08 34.61
CA ARG A 106 3.43 -7.48 34.13
C ARG A 106 3.23 -7.63 32.62
N LEU A 107 2.84 -6.57 31.92
CA LEU A 107 2.67 -6.57 30.47
C LEU A 107 3.87 -6.02 29.71
N CYS A 108 4.46 -4.90 30.15
CA CYS A 108 5.61 -4.29 29.46
C CYS A 108 6.97 -4.51 30.14
N GLY A 109 7.00 -5.03 31.37
CA GLY A 109 8.23 -5.33 32.11
C GLY A 109 8.95 -4.13 32.71
N LEU A 110 8.51 -2.89 32.42
CA LEU A 110 9.10 -1.66 32.96
C LEU A 110 8.65 -1.37 34.41
N ILE A 111 9.35 -0.44 35.08
CA ILE A 111 9.21 -0.18 36.52
C ILE A 111 8.56 1.18 36.81
N PHE A 112 7.53 1.16 37.66
CA PHE A 112 6.68 2.30 37.96
C PHE A 112 6.52 2.52 39.47
N CYS A 113 6.10 3.73 39.85
CA CYS A 113 5.60 3.99 41.19
C CYS A 113 4.14 3.51 41.34
N ASN A 114 3.64 3.43 42.57
CA ASN A 114 2.29 2.93 42.83
C ASN A 114 1.19 3.71 42.09
N PRO A 115 1.18 5.06 42.07
CA PRO A 115 0.18 5.82 41.31
C PRO A 115 0.11 5.44 39.83
N CYS A 116 1.25 5.32 39.15
CA CYS A 116 1.34 5.02 37.71
C CYS A 116 1.10 3.55 37.35
N SER A 117 0.88 2.68 38.35
CA SER A 117 0.68 1.24 38.17
C SER A 117 -0.33 0.68 39.17
N SER A 118 -1.33 1.48 39.55
CA SER A 118 -2.27 1.12 40.62
C SER A 118 -3.32 0.10 40.20
N LYS A 119 -3.50 -0.13 38.89
CA LYS A 119 -4.55 -0.96 38.32
C LYS A 119 -4.08 -2.39 38.04
N THR A 120 -5.02 -3.32 38.00
CA THR A 120 -4.81 -4.71 37.59
C THR A 120 -5.70 -5.07 36.42
N THR A 121 -5.22 -5.90 35.49
CA THR A 121 -6.02 -6.40 34.36
C THR A 121 -5.63 -7.84 34.03
N GLN A 122 -6.53 -8.56 33.35
CA GLN A 122 -6.24 -9.90 32.86
C GLN A 122 -5.33 -9.82 31.62
N ILE A 123 -4.27 -10.63 31.59
CA ILE A 123 -3.36 -10.74 30.44
C ILE A 123 -3.18 -12.21 30.06
N ALA A 124 -2.92 -12.48 28.77
CA ALA A 124 -2.88 -13.85 28.26
C ALA A 124 -1.86 -14.77 28.95
N SER A 125 -0.76 -14.22 29.46
CA SER A 125 0.29 -14.98 30.14
C SER A 125 -0.03 -15.37 31.59
N HIS A 126 -1.15 -14.89 32.16
CA HIS A 126 -1.50 -15.08 33.57
C HIS A 126 -2.96 -15.48 33.74
N LYS A 127 -3.24 -16.39 34.68
CA LYS A 127 -4.61 -16.86 34.96
C LYS A 127 -5.46 -15.84 35.74
N ASN A 128 -4.82 -14.98 36.54
CA ASN A 128 -5.48 -14.00 37.40
C ASN A 128 -5.06 -12.58 36.99
N PRO A 129 -5.89 -11.55 37.25
CA PRO A 129 -5.54 -10.16 36.97
C PRO A 129 -4.24 -9.74 37.66
N VAL A 130 -3.35 -9.11 36.90
CA VAL A 130 -2.02 -8.70 37.36
C VAL A 130 -1.83 -7.20 37.25
N ARG A 131 -0.92 -6.66 38.07
CA ARG A 131 -0.57 -5.24 38.06
C ARG A 131 0.01 -4.82 36.72
N VAL A 132 -0.51 -3.73 36.18
CA VAL A 132 -0.02 -3.09 34.94
C VAL A 132 0.11 -1.58 35.14
N CYS A 133 0.95 -0.93 34.32
CA CYS A 133 0.98 0.52 34.26
C CYS A 133 -0.27 1.07 33.57
N ASP A 134 -0.54 2.37 33.74
CA ASP A 134 -1.75 3.00 33.18
C ASP A 134 -1.85 2.85 31.65
N ASN A 135 -0.73 2.99 30.91
CA ASN A 135 -0.71 2.77 29.46
C ASN A 135 -1.08 1.34 29.08
N CYS A 136 -0.49 0.34 29.74
CA CYS A 136 -0.80 -1.06 29.47
C CYS A 136 -2.22 -1.43 29.89
N PHE A 137 -2.75 -0.80 30.95
CA PHE A 137 -4.14 -0.97 31.33
C PHE A 137 -5.06 -0.45 30.21
N ALA A 138 -4.84 0.77 29.72
CA ALA A 138 -5.62 1.35 28.63
C ALA A 138 -5.54 0.51 27.35
N GLU A 139 -4.34 0.05 26.98
CA GLU A 139 -4.12 -0.82 25.80
C GLU A 139 -4.94 -2.12 25.86
N VAL A 140 -5.04 -2.74 27.05
CA VAL A 140 -5.82 -3.97 27.21
C VAL A 140 -7.33 -3.70 27.16
N GLN A 141 -7.79 -2.54 27.61
CA GLN A 141 -9.21 -2.17 27.59
C GLN A 141 -9.69 -1.69 26.21
N SER A 142 -8.78 -1.28 25.33
CA SER A 142 -9.11 -0.83 23.96
C SER A 142 -9.08 -1.95 22.92
N ARG A 143 -8.75 -3.18 23.32
CA ARG A 143 -8.80 -4.38 22.48
C ARG A 143 -10.18 -5.00 22.56
#